data_AF-A0A920HQE7-F1
#
_entry.id   AF-A0A920HQE7-F1
#
_cell.length_a   1.000
_cell.length_b   1.000
_cell.length_c   1.000
_cell.angle_alpha   90.00
_cell.angle_beta   90.00
_cell.angle_gamma   90.00
#
_symmetry.space_group_name_H-M   'P 1'
#
loop_
_entity.id
_entity.type
_entity.pdbx_description
1 polymer ?
#
loop_
_entity_poly.entity_id
_entity_poly.type
_entity_poly.pdbx_seq_one_letter_code
_entity_poly.pdbx_strand_id
1 'polypeptide(L)'
;MRPGHFNGVATVVEKLLRMFNPTNAYFGEKDFQQLILIKSLVREQKLKVNIIGCKTIREDDGLAMSSRNKLLNNTERESASHIIKLLKSKELYKSSTLEETKEIY
;
A
#
# COMPACT_ATOMS: atom_id res chain seq x y z
N MET A 1 3.94 -3.86 -15.21
CA MET A 1 4.71 -4.50 -14.11
C MET A 1 6.13 -3.95 -14.10
N ARG A 2 6.84 -4.02 -12.96
CA ARG A 2 8.24 -3.56 -12.81
C ARG A 2 9.16 -4.77 -12.60
N PRO A 3 9.70 -5.39 -13.67
CA PRO A 3 10.56 -6.56 -13.55
C PRO A 3 11.74 -6.31 -12.60
N GLY A 4 12.04 -7.27 -11.74
CA GLY A 4 13.15 -7.18 -10.77
C GLY A 4 12.94 -6.22 -9.58
N HIS A 5 11.87 -5.42 -9.55
CA HIS A 5 11.64 -4.46 -8.47
C HIS A 5 11.58 -5.11 -7.08
N PHE A 6 10.80 -6.18 -6.93
CA PHE A 6 10.65 -6.86 -5.64
C PHE A 6 11.91 -7.61 -5.20
N ASN A 7 12.75 -8.06 -6.15
CA ASN A 7 14.06 -8.63 -5.82
C ASN A 7 14.93 -7.57 -5.13
N GLY A 8 15.02 -6.37 -5.73
CA GLY A 8 15.76 -5.27 -5.13
C GLY A 8 15.22 -4.85 -3.75
N VAL A 9 13.90 -4.80 -3.60
CA VAL A 9 13.24 -4.50 -2.31
C VAL A 9 13.58 -5.56 -1.25
N ALA A 10 13.48 -6.85 -1.59
CA ALA A 10 13.81 -7.93 -0.67
C ALA A 10 15.29 -7.87 -0.25
N THR A 11 16.22 -7.68 -1.20
CA THR A 11 17.66 -7.59 -0.92
C THR A 11 17.99 -6.44 0.04
N VAL A 12 17.48 -5.23 -0.22
CA VAL A 12 17.82 -4.08 0.62
C VAL A 12 17.19 -4.21 2.01
N VAL A 13 15.94 -4.66 2.09
CA VAL A 13 15.25 -4.82 3.38
C VAL A 13 15.92 -5.91 4.22
N GLU A 14 16.29 -7.05 3.64
CA GLU A 14 17.03 -8.09 4.38
C GLU A 14 18.33 -7.54 4.97
N LYS A 15 19.12 -6.83 4.15
CA LYS A 15 20.38 -6.23 4.60
C LYS A 15 20.16 -5.27 5.77
N LEU A 16 19.15 -4.41 5.69
CA LEU A 16 18.81 -3.46 6.76
C LEU A 16 18.35 -4.19 8.04
N LEU A 17 17.48 -5.19 7.92
CA LEU A 17 17.01 -5.96 9.07
C LEU A 17 18.15 -6.69 9.79
N ARG A 18 19.09 -7.29 9.05
CA ARG A 18 20.27 -7.94 9.63
C ARG A 18 21.24 -6.94 10.26
N MET A 19 21.43 -5.77 9.64
CA MET A 19 22.35 -4.75 10.12
C MET A 19 21.87 -4.08 11.41
N PHE A 20 20.59 -3.76 11.50
CA PHE A 20 20.02 -3.05 12.66
C PHE A 20 19.46 -3.98 13.73
N ASN A 21 19.14 -5.23 13.39
CA ASN A 21 18.55 -6.22 14.28
C ASN A 21 17.37 -5.67 15.13
N PRO A 22 16.36 -5.01 14.52
CA PRO A 22 15.29 -4.39 15.27
C PRO A 22 14.31 -5.42 15.84
N THR A 23 13.68 -5.11 16.96
CA THR A 23 12.57 -5.92 17.48
C THR A 23 11.33 -5.82 16.58
N ASN A 24 11.06 -4.63 16.06
CA ASN A 24 9.88 -4.33 15.25
C ASN A 24 10.27 -3.52 14.01
N ALA A 25 9.64 -3.82 12.88
CA ALA A 25 9.76 -3.04 11.65
C ALA A 25 8.36 -2.76 11.09
N TYR A 26 8.14 -1.50 10.69
CA TYR A 26 6.83 -0.97 10.33
C TYR A 26 6.74 -0.74 8.82
N PHE A 27 5.71 -1.29 8.19
CA PHE A 27 5.50 -1.20 6.74
C PHE A 27 4.05 -0.79 6.46
N GLY A 28 3.87 0.20 5.57
CA GLY A 28 2.54 0.70 5.22
C GLY A 28 1.72 -0.30 4.42
N GLU A 29 0.44 -0.46 4.78
CA GLU A 29 -0.53 -1.30 4.07
C GLU A 29 -0.83 -0.81 2.65
N LYS A 30 -0.56 0.47 2.38
CA LYS A 30 -0.65 1.08 1.04
C LYS A 30 0.14 0.27 0.00
N ASP A 31 1.29 -0.26 0.39
CA ASP A 31 2.15 -1.10 -0.45
C ASP A 31 1.95 -2.58 -0.10
N PHE A 32 0.71 -3.06 -0.24
CA PHE A 32 0.28 -4.38 0.23
C PHE A 32 1.16 -5.54 -0.28
N GLN A 33 1.52 -5.55 -1.57
CA GLN A 33 2.39 -6.59 -2.14
C GLN A 33 3.78 -6.61 -1.48
N GLN A 34 4.34 -5.43 -1.17
CA GLN A 34 5.61 -5.34 -0.45
C GLN A 34 5.46 -5.86 0.98
N LEU A 35 4.40 -5.49 1.70
CA LEU A 35 4.17 -5.97 3.07
C LEU A 35 4.11 -7.50 3.14
N ILE A 36 3.37 -8.13 2.22
CA ILE A 36 3.26 -9.60 2.17
C ILE A 36 4.61 -10.23 1.80
N LEU A 37 5.34 -9.66 0.84
CA LEU A 37 6.67 -10.11 0.46
C LEU A 37 7.63 -10.08 1.66
N ILE A 38 7.69 -8.97 2.40
CA ILE A 38 8.60 -8.83 3.55
C ILE A 38 8.21 -9.78 4.69
N LYS A 39 6.91 -9.98 4.94
CA LYS A 39 6.45 -11.01 5.88
C LYS A 39 6.91 -12.42 5.48
N SER A 40 6.86 -12.77 4.18
CA SER A 40 7.36 -14.05 3.68
C SER A 40 8.87 -14.18 3.87
N LEU A 41 9.61 -13.13 3.48
CA LEU A 41 11.07 -13.07 3.61
C LEU A 41 11.53 -13.31 5.05
N VAL A 42 10.94 -12.59 6.01
CA VAL A 42 11.28 -12.74 7.45
C VAL A 42 11.04 -14.16 7.94
N ARG A 43 9.91 -14.77 7.54
CA ARG A 43 9.56 -16.14 7.90
C ARG A 43 10.54 -17.16 7.29
N GLU A 44 10.85 -17.03 6.01
CA GLU A 44 11.73 -17.96 5.29
C GLU A 44 13.18 -17.87 5.75
N GLN A 45 13.67 -16.64 6.00
CA GLN A 45 15.02 -16.38 6.49
C GLN A 45 15.16 -16.52 8.01
N LYS A 46 14.07 -16.87 8.72
CA LYS A 46 14.00 -17.04 10.18
C LYS A 46 14.54 -15.83 10.95
N LEU A 47 14.27 -14.62 10.45
CA LEU A 47 14.70 -13.38 11.09
C LEU A 47 13.86 -13.11 12.34
N LYS A 48 14.50 -12.69 13.44
CA LYS A 48 13.85 -12.41 14.73
C LYS A 48 13.33 -10.97 14.79
N VAL A 49 12.42 -10.61 13.88
CA VAL A 49 11.81 -9.27 13.80
C VAL A 49 10.30 -9.36 13.57
N ASN A 50 9.54 -8.52 14.26
CA ASN A 50 8.09 -8.41 14.03
C ASN A 50 7.79 -7.44 12.90
N ILE A 51 7.08 -7.89 11.86
CA ILE A 51 6.64 -7.04 10.75
C ILE A 51 5.22 -6.52 11.00
N ILE A 52 5.11 -5.24 11.32
CA ILE A 52 3.87 -4.57 11.69
C ILE A 52 3.32 -3.79 10.49
N GLY A 53 2.08 -4.12 10.09
CA GLY A 53 1.35 -3.39 9.07
C GLY A 53 0.78 -2.09 9.63
N CYS A 54 0.98 -0.97 8.93
CA CYS A 54 0.46 0.34 9.31
C CYS A 54 -0.63 0.77 8.35
N LYS A 55 -1.79 1.18 8.88
CA LYS A 55 -2.92 1.64 8.06
C LYS A 55 -2.50 2.73 7.09
N THR A 56 -3.07 2.69 5.89
CA THR A 56 -2.84 3.72 4.87
C THR A 56 -3.35 5.07 5.38
N ILE A 57 -2.44 6.04 5.55
CA ILE A 57 -2.80 7.43 5.83
C ILE A 57 -3.25 8.10 4.53
N ARG A 58 -4.30 8.91 4.63
CA ARG A 58 -4.94 9.57 3.50
C ARG A 58 -4.96 11.09 3.73
N GLU A 59 -4.90 11.83 2.64
CA GLU A 59 -5.12 13.28 2.62
C GLU A 59 -6.62 13.59 2.76
N ASP A 60 -6.99 14.86 2.94
CA ASP A 60 -8.38 15.28 3.20
C ASP A 60 -9.34 14.91 2.07
N ASP A 61 -8.84 14.87 0.83
CA ASP A 61 -9.56 14.41 -0.36
C ASP A 61 -9.67 12.87 -0.47
N GLY A 62 -9.15 12.14 0.51
CA GLY A 62 -9.15 10.68 0.60
C GLY A 62 -8.02 10.00 -0.18
N LEU A 63 -7.23 10.73 -0.97
CA LEU A 63 -6.09 10.18 -1.71
C LEU A 63 -5.06 9.60 -0.73
N ALA A 64 -4.51 8.44 -1.06
CA ALA A 64 -3.48 7.82 -0.22
C ALA A 64 -2.21 8.69 -0.23
N MET A 65 -1.69 9.03 0.95
CA MET A 65 -0.48 9.85 1.06
C MET A 65 0.69 9.18 0.34
N SER A 66 1.35 9.95 -0.51
CA SER A 66 2.49 9.47 -1.31
C SER A 66 3.39 10.65 -1.65
N SER A 67 4.70 10.49 -1.51
CA SER A 67 5.66 11.51 -1.96
C SER A 67 5.50 11.85 -3.45
N ARG A 68 4.99 10.90 -4.24
CA ARG A 68 4.71 11.08 -5.67
C ARG A 68 3.49 11.96 -5.96
N ASN A 69 2.63 12.27 -4.97
CA ASN A 69 1.51 13.18 -5.19
C ASN A 69 2.00 14.59 -5.58
N LYS A 70 3.25 14.93 -5.22
CA LYS A 70 3.93 16.17 -5.66
C LYS A 70 4.18 16.26 -7.17
N LEU A 71 4.08 15.14 -7.89
CA LEU A 71 4.25 15.09 -9.34
C LEU A 71 2.95 15.34 -10.10
N LEU A 72 1.81 15.35 -9.40
CA LEU A 72 0.49 15.56 -10.00
C LEU A 72 0.23 17.05 -10.16
N ASN A 73 -0.27 17.46 -11.33
CA ASN A 73 -0.93 18.76 -11.48
C ASN A 73 -2.36 18.73 -10.91
N ASN A 74 -3.03 19.88 -10.86
CA ASN A 74 -4.37 19.99 -10.28
C ASN A 74 -5.40 19.04 -10.92
N THR A 75 -5.41 18.94 -12.24
CA THR A 75 -6.34 18.07 -12.99
C THR A 75 -6.05 16.59 -12.77
N GLU A 76 -4.77 16.20 -12.73
CA GLU A 76 -4.37 14.82 -12.41
C GLU A 76 -4.70 14.46 -10.97
N ARG A 77 -4.60 15.41 -10.05
CA ARG A 77 -4.92 15.21 -8.64
C ARG A 77 -6.42 14.99 -8.43
N GLU A 78 -7.27 15.81 -9.07
CA GLU A 78 -8.71 15.59 -9.07
C GLU A 78 -9.04 14.20 -9.63
N SER A 79 -8.42 13.82 -10.74
CA SER A 79 -8.61 12.50 -11.35
C SER A 79 -8.14 11.36 -10.45
N ALA A 80 -7.01 11.52 -9.74
CA ALA A 80 -6.49 10.50 -8.82
C ALA A 80 -7.43 10.23 -7.64
N SER A 81 -8.19 11.23 -7.20
CA SER A 81 -9.20 11.06 -6.14
C SER A 81 -10.29 10.04 -6.52
N HIS A 82 -10.58 9.88 -7.82
CA HIS A 82 -11.59 8.93 -8.30
C HIS A 82 -11.21 7.47 -8.01
N ILE A 83 -9.91 7.13 -8.01
CA ILE A 83 -9.43 5.79 -7.64
C ILE A 83 -9.95 5.39 -6.26
N ILE A 84 -10.09 6.35 -5.34
CA ILE A 84 -10.59 6.08 -3.99
C ILE A 84 -12.09 5.87 -3.97
N LYS A 85 -12.85 6.64 -4.74
CA LYS A 85 -14.30 6.43 -4.92
C LYS A 85 -14.57 5.01 -5.43
N LEU A 86 -13.79 4.54 -6.41
CA LEU A 86 -13.84 3.18 -6.96
C LEU A 86 -13.56 2.09 -5.93
N LEU A 87 -12.54 2.28 -5.10
CA LEU A 87 -12.19 1.30 -4.09
C LEU A 87 -13.25 1.20 -2.99
N LYS A 88 -13.91 2.31 -2.65
CA LYS A 88 -15.03 2.34 -1.68
C LYS A 88 -16.31 1.73 -2.25
N SER A 89 -16.63 1.96 -3.52
CA SER A 89 -17.83 1.37 -4.14
C SER A 89 -17.78 -0.15 -4.19
N LYS A 90 -16.58 -0.75 -4.18
CA LYS A 90 -16.39 -2.20 -4.03
C LYS A 90 -16.95 -2.76 -2.71
N GLU A 91 -16.97 -1.99 -1.63
CA GLU A 91 -17.58 -2.42 -0.36
C GLU A 91 -19.10 -2.47 -0.47
N LEU A 92 -19.70 -1.52 -1.19
CA LEU A 92 -21.13 -1.44 -1.46
C LEU A 92 -21.61 -2.50 -2.46
N TYR A 93 -20.75 -2.92 -3.39
CA TYR A 93 -21.07 -4.02 -4.31
C TYR A 93 -21.44 -5.33 -3.57
N LYS A 94 -21.01 -5.50 -2.32
CA LYS A 94 -21.41 -6.68 -1.51
C LYS A 94 -22.83 -6.57 -0.92
N SER A 95 -23.44 -5.39 -0.91
CA SER A 95 -24.70 -5.11 -0.21
C SER A 95 -25.78 -4.40 -1.05
N SER A 96 -25.46 -3.97 -2.27
CA SER A 96 -26.29 -3.05 -3.07
C SER A 96 -26.48 -3.50 -4.52
N THR A 97 -27.55 -3.03 -5.16
CA THR A 97 -27.83 -3.29 -6.58
C THR A 97 -26.96 -2.42 -7.51
N LEU A 98 -26.93 -2.78 -8.80
CA LEU A 98 -26.10 -2.10 -9.80
C LEU A 98 -26.47 -0.62 -9.99
N GLU A 99 -27.73 -0.25 -9.76
CA GLU A 99 -28.24 1.12 -9.87
C GLU A 99 -27.72 2.02 -8.74
N GLU A 100 -27.76 1.53 -7.49
CA GLU A 100 -27.24 2.24 -6.31
C GLU A 100 -25.73 2.48 -6.37
N THR A 101 -24.99 1.59 -7.06
CA THR A 101 -23.53 1.70 -7.19
C THR A 101 -23.11 2.78 -8.21
N LYS A 102 -24.00 3.15 -9.16
CA LYS A 102 -23.72 4.15 -10.20
C LYS A 102 -23.83 5.59 -9.70
N GLU A 103 -24.63 5.86 -8.66
CA GLU A 103 -24.81 7.23 -8.12
C GLU A 103 -23.59 7.77 -7.37
N ILE A 104 -22.59 6.93 -7.08
CA ILE A 104 -21.35 7.30 -6.39
C ILE A 104 -20.27 7.78 -7.36
N TYR A 105 -20.49 7.58 -8.66
CA TYR A 105 -19.67 8.12 -9.75
C TYR A 105 -20.11 9.54 -10.10
#